data_AF-A0A7L2LFB7-F1
#
_entry.id   AF-A0A7L2LFB7-F1
#
_cell.length_a   1.000
_cell.length_b   1.000
_cell.length_c   1.000
_cell.angle_alpha   90.00
_cell.angle_beta   90.00
_cell.angle_gamma   90.00
#
_symmetry.space_group_name_H-M   'P 1'
#
loop_
_entity.id
_entity.type
_entity.pdbx_description
1 polymer ?
#
loop_
_entity_poly.entity_id
_entity_poly.type
_entity_poly.pdbx_seq_one_letter_code
_entity_poly.pdbx_strand_id
1 'polypeptide(L)'
;NMFTNQGTVIHFNNPKVQASLAANTFTITGHAETKQLTEMLPSILNQLGADSLTSLRRLAEALPKQSVDGKAPLATGEDDDDEVP
;
A
#
# COMPACT_ATOMS: atom_id res chain seq x y z
N ASN A 1 -11.27 -4.15 -4.32
CA ASN A 1 -9.89 -4.10 -4.86
C ASN A 1 -9.74 -5.18 -5.89
N MET A 2 -9.14 -4.87 -7.04
CA MET A 2 -8.67 -5.87 -8.01
C MET A 2 -7.14 -5.76 -8.10
N PHE A 3 -6.45 -6.82 -7.72
CA PHE A 3 -4.99 -6.88 -7.75
C PHE A 3 -4.50 -7.25 -9.14
N THR A 4 -3.50 -6.54 -9.65
CA THR A 4 -2.88 -6.83 -10.95
C THR A 4 -1.53 -7.52 -10.75
N ASN A 5 -1.03 -8.15 -11.81
CA ASN A 5 0.33 -8.74 -11.81
C ASN A 5 1.45 -7.69 -12.01
N GLN A 6 1.11 -6.41 -12.18
CA GLN A 6 2.07 -5.32 -12.39
C GLN A 6 2.41 -4.57 -11.08
N GLY A 7 2.01 -5.11 -9.92
CA GLY A 7 2.21 -4.44 -8.64
C GLY A 7 1.27 -3.25 -8.39
N THR A 8 0.20 -3.13 -9.18
CA THR A 8 -0.86 -2.13 -9.00
C THR A 8 -2.14 -2.77 -8.50
N VAL A 9 -3.02 -1.93 -7.95
CA VAL A 9 -4.37 -2.29 -7.52
C VAL A 9 -5.34 -1.33 -8.18
N ILE A 10 -6.37 -1.89 -8.82
CA ILE A 10 -7.56 -1.11 -9.20
C ILE A 10 -8.44 -1.03 -7.94
N HIS A 11 -8.40 0.14 -7.32
CA HIS A 11 -9.14 0.46 -6.12
C HIS A 11 -10.48 1.11 -6.46
N PHE A 12 -11.52 0.71 -5.76
CA PHE A 12 -12.86 1.29 -5.87
C PHE A 12 -13.27 1.74 -4.47
N ASN A 13 -13.54 3.03 -4.30
CA ASN A 13 -14.05 3.55 -3.05
C ASN A 13 -15.58 3.59 -3.09
N ASN A 14 -16.22 2.94 -2.12
CA ASN A 14 -17.68 2.81 -2.01
C ASN A 14 -18.41 2.48 -3.35
N PRO A 15 -18.01 1.44 -4.11
CA PRO A 15 -18.68 1.10 -5.36
C PRO A 15 -20.07 0.51 -5.10
N LYS A 16 -20.96 0.63 -6.10
CA LYS A 16 -22.17 -0.19 -6.17
C LYS A 16 -21.79 -1.58 -6.67
N VAL A 17 -22.21 -2.62 -5.96
CA VAL A 17 -21.95 -4.01 -6.33
C VAL A 17 -23.26 -4.76 -6.51
N GLN A 18 -23.36 -5.49 -7.61
CA GLN A 18 -24.42 -6.47 -7.86
C GLN A 18 -23.77 -7.83 -8.05
N ALA A 19 -24.40 -8.89 -7.57
CA ALA A 19 -23.84 -10.23 -7.62
C ALA A 19 -24.91 -11.25 -8.01
N SER A 20 -24.53 -12.18 -8.86
CA SER A 20 -25.26 -13.43 -9.10
C SER A 20 -24.33 -14.58 -8.73
N LEU A 21 -24.50 -15.11 -7.52
CA LEU A 21 -23.65 -16.19 -7.00
C LEU A 21 -23.84 -17.49 -7.81
N ALA A 22 -25.07 -17.79 -8.22
CA ALA A 22 -25.36 -18.95 -9.06
C ALA A 22 -24.65 -18.89 -10.42
N ALA A 23 -24.44 -17.69 -10.96
CA ALA A 23 -23.73 -17.47 -12.22
C ALA A 23 -22.25 -17.10 -12.02
N ASN A 24 -21.73 -17.16 -10.78
CA ASN A 24 -20.36 -16.74 -10.44
C ASN A 24 -19.98 -15.36 -11.00
N THR A 25 -20.94 -14.42 -11.05
CA THR A 25 -20.78 -13.12 -11.72
C THR A 25 -20.97 -11.97 -10.75
N PHE A 26 -20.05 -11.02 -10.77
CA PHE A 26 -20.11 -9.77 -10.00
C PHE A 26 -20.01 -8.58 -10.95
N THR A 27 -20.94 -7.63 -10.82
CA THR A 27 -20.90 -6.33 -11.51
C THR A 27 -20.53 -5.27 -10.49
N ILE A 28 -19.47 -4.51 -10.78
CA ILE A 28 -18.95 -3.46 -9.90
C ILE A 28 -19.03 -2.14 -10.69
N THR A 29 -19.72 -1.14 -10.15
CA THR A 29 -19.91 0.17 -10.77
C THR A 29 -19.51 1.27 -9.79
N GLY A 30 -18.60 2.15 -10.21
CA GLY A 30 -18.09 3.25 -9.41
C GLY A 30 -16.81 3.82 -9.99
N HIS A 31 -16.26 4.85 -9.33
CA HIS A 31 -14.96 5.41 -9.71
C HIS A 31 -13.85 4.40 -9.39
N ALA A 32 -12.94 4.22 -10.35
CA ALA A 32 -11.79 3.33 -10.23
C ALA A 32 -10.50 4.14 -10.22
N GLU A 33 -9.63 3.86 -9.26
CA GLU A 33 -8.29 4.45 -9.15
C GLU A 33 -7.25 3.36 -9.21
N THR A 34 -6.31 3.46 -10.14
CA THR A 34 -5.14 2.58 -10.16
C THR A 34 -4.08 3.15 -9.21
N LYS A 35 -3.75 2.39 -8.16
CA LYS A 35 -2.74 2.76 -7.15
C LYS A 35 -1.59 1.77 -7.15
N GLN A 36 -0.39 2.20 -6.76
CA GLN A 36 0.68 1.24 -6.46
C GLN A 36 0.32 0.46 -5.19
N LEU A 37 0.60 -0.84 -5.17
CA LEU A 37 0.34 -1.68 -4.00
C LEU A 37 1.06 -1.16 -2.75
N THR A 38 2.24 -0.56 -2.93
CA THR A 38 3.05 0.05 -1.87
C THR A 38 2.39 1.24 -1.17
N GLU A 39 1.54 1.99 -1.88
CA GLU A 39 0.82 3.16 -1.32
C GLU A 39 -0.31 2.75 -0.37
N MET A 40 -0.80 1.51 -0.48
CA MET A 40 -1.91 1.00 0.33
C MET A 40 -1.44 0.19 1.54
N LEU A 41 -0.13 0.18 1.81
CA LEU A 41 0.45 -0.50 2.98
C LEU A 41 0.23 0.30 4.28
N PRO A 42 0.11 -0.38 5.44
CA PRO A 42 0.14 -1.83 5.63
C PRO A 42 -1.24 -2.52 5.50
N SER A 43 -2.33 -1.75 5.46
CA SER A 43 -3.69 -2.28 5.59
C SER A 43 -4.10 -3.23 4.47
N ILE A 44 -3.56 -3.04 3.25
CA ILE A 44 -3.85 -3.89 2.10
C ILE A 44 -3.37 -5.34 2.27
N LEU A 45 -2.42 -5.60 3.18
CA LEU A 45 -1.87 -6.93 3.42
C LEU A 45 -2.95 -7.95 3.84
N ASN A 46 -3.97 -7.51 4.57
CA ASN A 46 -5.06 -8.37 5.03
C ASN A 46 -6.00 -8.85 3.91
N GLN A 47 -5.87 -8.28 2.71
CA GLN A 47 -6.66 -8.64 1.52
C GLN A 47 -5.83 -9.45 0.51
N LEU A 48 -4.51 -9.58 0.73
CA LEU A 48 -3.63 -10.35 -0.12
C LEU A 48 -3.64 -11.82 0.30
N GLY A 49 -3.69 -12.71 -0.68
CA GLY A 49 -3.37 -14.12 -0.50
C GLY A 49 -1.85 -14.38 -0.51
N ALA A 50 -1.45 -15.61 -0.18
CA ALA A 50 -0.05 -16.03 -0.15
C ALA A 50 0.71 -15.76 -1.47
N ASP A 51 0.06 -15.96 -2.61
CA ASP A 51 0.65 -15.75 -3.94
C ASP A 51 0.92 -14.27 -4.23
N SER A 52 -0.02 -13.39 -3.87
CA SER A 52 0.13 -11.94 -4.05
C SER A 52 1.18 -11.36 -3.09
N LEU A 53 1.30 -11.90 -1.88
CA LEU A 53 2.38 -11.55 -0.94
C LEU A 53 3.75 -11.94 -1.46
N THR A 54 3.87 -13.10 -2.10
CA THR A 54 5.13 -13.53 -2.74
C THR A 54 5.52 -12.57 -3.86
N SER A 55 4.55 -12.13 -4.67
CA SER A 55 4.76 -11.14 -5.73
C SER A 55 5.16 -9.77 -5.18
N LEU A 56 4.51 -9.32 -4.10
CA LEU A 56 4.86 -8.10 -3.39
C LEU A 56 6.27 -8.16 -2.81
N ARG A 57 6.66 -9.30 -2.20
CA ARG A 57 8.02 -9.48 -1.67
C ARG A 57 9.07 -9.35 -2.76
N ARG A 58 8.87 -9.99 -3.91
CA ARG A 58 9.78 -9.85 -5.07
C ARG A 58 9.88 -8.40 -5.55
N LEU A 59 8.76 -7.68 -5.57
CA LEU A 59 8.75 -6.25 -5.92
C LEU A 59 9.55 -5.45 -4.88
N ALA A 60 9.32 -5.66 -3.59
CA ALA A 60 10.03 -4.98 -2.51
C ALA A 60 11.54 -5.28 -2.51
N GLU A 61 11.95 -6.50 -2.86
CA GLU A 61 13.36 -6.88 -2.99
C GLU A 61 14.04 -6.26 -4.23
N ALA A 62 13.26 -5.94 -5.28
CA ALA A 62 13.74 -5.30 -6.50
C ALA A 62 13.84 -3.76 -6.40
N LEU A 63 13.13 -3.14 -5.46
CA LEU A 63 13.36 -1.72 -5.16
C LEU A 63 14.75 -1.55 -4.53
N PRO A 64 15.50 -0.49 -4.88
CA PRO A 64 16.68 -0.11 -4.12
C PRO A 64 16.28 -0.03 -2.66
N LYS A 65 17.02 -0.71 -1.79
CA LYS A 65 16.86 -0.59 -0.34
C LYS A 65 17.22 0.84 0.04
N GLN A 66 16.30 1.78 -0.16
CA GLN A 66 16.35 3.02 0.57
C GLN A 66 16.11 2.59 2.01
N SER A 67 17.21 2.53 2.75
CA SER A 67 17.21 2.37 4.19
C SER A 67 16.15 3.34 4.73
N VAL A 68 15.04 2.79 5.20
CA VAL A 68 14.23 3.45 6.22
C VAL A 68 15.08 3.43 7.48
N ASP A 69 16.12 4.26 7.47
CA ASP A 69 16.82 4.64 8.67
C ASP A 69 15.75 5.35 9.49
N GLY A 70 15.24 4.62 10.48
CA GLY A 70 14.24 5.08 11.41
C GLY A 70 14.84 6.15 12.31
N LYS A 71 15.19 7.30 11.74
CA LYS A 71 15.38 8.53 12.48
C LYS A 71 14.15 9.38 12.26
N ALA A 72 13.14 9.11 13.08
CA ALA A 72 12.05 10.04 13.30
C ALA A 72 12.65 11.41 13.64
N PRO A 73 12.29 12.50 12.94
CA PRO A 73 12.45 13.85 13.47
C PRO A 73 11.23 14.15 14.34
N LEU A 74 11.49 14.66 15.55
CA LEU A 74 10.63 15.30 16.57
C LEU A 74 10.94 14.64 17.93
N ALA A 75 11.41 15.33 18.97
CA ALA A 75 11.12 16.70 19.36
C ALA A 75 12.31 17.42 20.00
N THR A 76 12.26 18.74 19.86
CA THR A 76 12.93 19.80 20.60
C THR A 76 12.99 19.55 22.12
N GLY A 77 14.14 19.82 22.73
CA GLY A 77 14.27 20.02 24.17
C GLY A 77 15.67 19.72 24.67
N GLU A 78 16.36 20.78 25.07
CA GLU A 78 17.48 20.80 26.04
C GLU A 78 18.86 20.39 25.49
N ASP A 79 19.62 21.38 25.00
CA ASP A 79 20.94 21.64 25.58
C ASP A 79 21.23 23.15 25.48
N ASP A 80 21.24 23.77 26.64
CA ASP A 80 21.76 25.11 26.88
C ASP A 80 23.29 25.14 26.66
N ASP A 81 23.80 26.35 26.49
CA ASP A 81 25.19 26.78 26.71
C ASP A 81 26.23 26.68 25.56
N ASP A 82 26.57 27.88 25.09
CA ASP A 82 27.91 28.42 24.83
C ASP A 82 28.80 27.79 23.75
N GLU A 83 29.02 28.54 22.65
CA GLU A 83 30.24 29.36 22.49
C GLU A 83 30.29 29.93 21.05
N VAL A 84 30.42 31.26 20.94
CA VAL A 84 30.52 32.01 19.67
C VAL A 84 32.00 32.24 19.35
N PRO A 85 32.50 31.97 18.13
CA PRO A 85 33.85 32.36 17.72
C PRO A 85 34.04 33.87 17.55
#